data_AF-A0A968LGQ5-F1
#
_entry.id   AF-A0A968LGQ5-F1
#
_cell.length_a   1.000
_cell.length_b   1.000
_cell.length_c   1.000
_cell.angle_alpha   90.00
_cell.angle_beta   90.00
_cell.angle_gamma   90.00
#
_symmetry.space_group_name_H-M   'P 1'
#
loop_
_entity.id
_entity.type
_entity.pdbx_description
1 polymer ?
#
loop_
_entity_poly.entity_id
_entity_poly.type
_entity_poly.pdbx_seq_one_letter_code
_entity_poly.pdbx_strand_id
1 'polypeptide(L)'
;MEGLNAYLHYSLSSHTVFATAVCIRLEPSTGEMRWSSAGHPPVLLRRANGQMERLDSTGIMLGVMGPGEFVAGERSTRLQAGDSVLAYTDGAIEAQDRTGQMLRLRGFEQIVASSYLPSPGAMVRCGGASDQGVSQRPHAGRPAAGG
;
A
#
# COMPACT_ATOMS: atom_id res chain seq x y z
N MET A 1 15.23 6.78 -1.72
CA MET A 1 14.89 5.49 -2.34
C MET A 1 16.12 4.76 -2.88
N GLU A 2 17.07 5.44 -3.51
CA GLU A 2 18.29 4.80 -4.09
C GLU A 2 19.06 3.89 -3.14
N GLY A 3 19.36 4.35 -1.91
CA GLY A 3 20.06 3.52 -0.92
C GLY A 3 19.30 2.25 -0.54
N LEU A 4 17.96 2.32 -0.46
CA LEU A 4 17.10 1.16 -0.18
C LEU A 4 17.10 0.19 -1.38
N ASN A 5 17.06 0.71 -2.61
CA ASN A 5 17.22 -0.11 -3.80
C ASN A 5 18.58 -0.82 -3.81
N ALA A 6 19.67 -0.09 -3.57
CA ALA A 6 21.02 -0.65 -3.57
C ALA A 6 21.15 -1.78 -2.54
N TYR A 7 20.63 -1.58 -1.32
CA TYR A 7 20.58 -2.62 -0.30
C TYR A 7 19.81 -3.86 -0.76
N LEU A 8 18.58 -3.68 -1.26
CA LEU A 8 17.76 -4.81 -1.75
C LEU A 8 18.41 -5.51 -2.93
N HIS A 9 19.02 -4.76 -3.85
CA HIS A 9 19.71 -5.32 -5.00
C HIS A 9 20.91 -6.17 -4.55
N TYR A 10 21.79 -5.66 -3.69
CA TYR A 10 22.96 -6.43 -3.24
C TYR A 10 22.60 -7.61 -2.36
N SER A 11 21.62 -7.47 -1.47
CA SER A 11 21.30 -8.49 -0.47
C SER A 11 20.35 -9.57 -1.00
N LEU A 12 19.38 -9.20 -1.84
CA LEU A 12 18.23 -10.05 -2.13
C LEU A 12 17.99 -10.34 -3.62
N SER A 13 18.60 -9.61 -4.56
CA SER A 13 18.36 -9.84 -5.99
C SER A 13 18.82 -11.21 -6.47
N SER A 14 19.88 -11.77 -5.87
CA SER A 14 20.35 -13.14 -6.14
C SER A 14 19.33 -14.22 -5.79
N HIS A 15 18.33 -13.88 -4.96
CA HIS A 15 17.21 -14.74 -4.58
C HIS A 15 15.93 -14.38 -5.34
N THR A 16 16.01 -13.50 -6.34
CA THR A 16 14.86 -13.00 -7.13
C THR A 16 13.78 -12.36 -6.24
N VAL A 17 14.18 -11.73 -5.14
CA VAL A 17 13.28 -11.05 -4.21
C VAL A 17 13.30 -9.54 -4.50
N PHE A 18 12.10 -8.98 -4.67
CA PHE A 18 11.88 -7.55 -4.91
C PHE A 18 10.81 -7.01 -3.97
N ALA A 19 10.76 -5.69 -3.80
CA ALA A 19 9.79 -5.05 -2.92
C ALA A 19 9.17 -3.81 -3.57
N THR A 20 7.91 -3.54 -3.24
CA THR A 20 7.28 -2.25 -3.50
C THR A 20 7.42 -1.33 -2.28
N ALA A 21 7.52 -0.02 -2.52
CA ALA A 21 7.58 0.95 -1.43
C ALA A 21 7.03 2.32 -1.85
N VAL A 22 6.52 3.07 -0.88
CA VAL A 22 6.27 4.50 -1.01
C VAL A 22 6.79 5.22 0.23
N CYS A 23 7.43 6.37 0.02
CA CYS A 23 7.84 7.27 1.08
C CYS A 23 7.11 8.60 0.86
N ILE A 24 6.43 9.08 1.90
CA ILE A 24 5.71 10.35 1.91
C ILE A 24 6.28 11.18 3.06
N ARG A 25 6.66 12.41 2.77
CA ARG A 25 7.09 13.40 3.75
C ARG A 25 6.15 14.60 3.67
N LEU A 26 5.58 14.97 4.82
CA LEU A 26 4.71 16.12 4.95
C LEU A 26 5.37 17.16 5.86
N GLU A 27 5.44 18.41 5.40
CA GLU A 27 5.77 19.57 6.23
C GLU A 27 4.47 20.22 6.72
N PRO A 28 4.08 20.03 7.99
CA PRO A 28 2.76 20.46 8.47
C PRO A 28 2.59 21.98 8.48
N SER A 29 3.69 22.73 8.62
CA SER A 29 3.63 24.21 8.68
C SER A 29 3.27 24.85 7.34
N THR A 30 3.64 24.21 6.22
CA THR A 30 3.43 24.74 4.86
C THR A 30 2.40 23.96 4.05
N GLY A 31 2.06 22.75 4.51
CA GLY A 31 1.27 21.76 3.77
C GLY A 31 2.04 21.13 2.60
N GLU A 32 3.36 21.36 2.49
CA GLU A 32 4.16 20.78 1.42
C GLU A 32 4.32 19.27 1.65
N MET A 33 3.80 18.48 0.72
CA MET A 33 3.97 17.03 0.71
C MET A 33 4.89 16.64 -0.44
N ARG A 34 5.89 15.84 -0.15
CA ARG A 34 6.76 15.20 -1.14
C ARG A 34 6.62 13.70 -1.05
N TRP A 35 6.72 13.03 -2.19
CA TRP A 35 6.70 11.58 -2.23
C TRP A 35 7.66 11.02 -3.29
N SER A 36 8.10 9.81 -3.03
CA SER A 36 8.81 8.96 -3.99
C SER A 36 8.31 7.53 -3.79
N SER A 37 8.11 6.81 -4.89
CA SER A 37 7.49 5.49 -4.91
C SER A 37 8.27 4.57 -5.84
N ALA A 38 8.34 3.30 -5.45
CA ALA A 38 9.04 2.24 -6.15
C ALA A 38 8.07 1.07 -6.35
N GLY A 39 7.35 1.05 -7.47
CA GLY A 39 6.37 0.01 -7.84
C GLY A 39 5.14 -0.12 -6.93
N HIS A 40 4.97 0.75 -5.92
CA HIS A 40 3.80 0.72 -5.04
C HIS A 40 2.53 1.16 -5.79
N PRO A 41 1.35 0.62 -5.43
CA PRO A 41 0.08 1.13 -5.96
C PRO A 41 -0.03 2.66 -5.81
N PRO A 42 -0.77 3.35 -6.70
CA PRO A 42 -0.89 4.81 -6.65
C PRO A 42 -1.38 5.28 -5.29
N VAL A 43 -0.76 6.31 -4.72
CA VAL A 43 -1.30 6.95 -3.50
C VAL A 43 -2.52 7.76 -3.89
N LEU A 44 -3.62 7.65 -3.14
CA LEU A 44 -4.82 8.44 -3.40
C LEU A 44 -4.77 9.74 -2.61
N LEU A 45 -4.99 10.85 -3.29
CA LEU A 45 -5.16 12.18 -2.70
C LEU A 45 -6.60 12.62 -2.92
N ARG A 46 -7.38 12.66 -1.84
CA ARG A 46 -8.73 13.20 -1.83
C ARG A 46 -8.67 14.66 -1.41
N ARG A 47 -9.04 15.55 -2.32
CA ARG A 47 -9.15 16.98 -2.05
C ARG A 47 -10.38 17.27 -1.18
N ALA A 48 -10.34 18.36 -0.44
CA ALA A 48 -11.47 18.83 0.38
C ALA A 48 -12.76 19.04 -0.44
N ASN A 49 -12.62 19.39 -1.73
CA ASN A 49 -13.74 19.53 -2.67
C ASN A 49 -14.31 18.17 -3.17
N GLY A 50 -13.77 17.04 -2.70
CA GLY A 50 -14.17 15.69 -3.09
C GLY A 50 -13.48 15.14 -4.34
N GLN A 51 -12.63 15.92 -5.03
CA GLN A 51 -11.85 15.42 -6.16
C GLN A 51 -10.83 14.38 -5.69
N MET A 52 -10.66 13.33 -6.49
CA MET A 52 -9.69 12.27 -6.25
C MET A 52 -8.56 12.37 -7.26
N GLU A 53 -7.32 12.43 -6.77
CA GLU A 53 -6.10 12.41 -7.55
C GLU A 53 -5.33 11.12 -7.27
N ARG A 54 -4.76 10.52 -8.32
CA ARG A 54 -3.81 9.42 -8.19
C ARG A 54 -2.40 9.97 -8.27
N LEU A 55 -1.61 9.70 -7.24
CA LEU A 55 -0.19 9.98 -7.23
C LEU A 55 0.53 8.69 -7.61
N ASP A 56 0.70 8.50 -8.92
CA ASP A 56 1.31 7.30 -9.48
C ASP A 56 2.75 7.08 -8.98
N SER A 57 3.19 5.83 -9.09
CA SER A 57 4.54 5.45 -8.72
C SER A 57 5.59 6.23 -9.53
N THR A 58 6.70 6.60 -8.89
CA THR A 58 7.74 7.45 -9.49
C THR A 58 8.96 6.67 -9.95
N GLY A 59 8.96 5.35 -9.75
CA GLY A 59 10.03 4.43 -10.10
C GLY A 59 9.53 2.99 -10.09
N ILE A 60 10.36 2.08 -10.59
CA ILE A 60 10.04 0.65 -10.60
C ILE A 60 10.30 0.01 -9.23
N MET A 61 9.98 -1.28 -9.08
CA MET A 61 10.18 -2.02 -7.83
C MET A 61 11.65 -2.01 -7.37
N LEU A 62 11.85 -2.02 -6.06
CA LEU A 62 13.17 -2.02 -5.45
C LEU A 62 13.87 -3.37 -5.66
N GLY A 63 15.18 -3.32 -5.87
CA GLY A 63 16.06 -4.47 -6.07
C GLY A 63 16.18 -4.92 -7.52
N VAL A 64 15.29 -4.45 -8.41
CA VAL A 64 15.27 -4.84 -9.84
C VAL A 64 16.45 -4.25 -10.59
N MET A 65 16.70 -2.96 -10.44
CA MET A 65 17.80 -2.27 -11.12
C MET A 65 19.06 -2.25 -10.27
N GLY A 66 20.21 -2.27 -10.94
CA GLY A 66 21.49 -2.08 -10.30
C GLY A 66 21.62 -0.71 -9.64
N PRO A 67 22.52 -0.56 -8.65
CA PRO A 67 22.88 0.74 -8.10
C PRO A 67 23.38 1.69 -9.19
N GLY A 68 22.92 2.93 -9.18
CA GLY A 68 23.23 3.93 -10.21
C GLY A 68 22.31 3.91 -11.43
N GLU A 69 21.52 2.84 -11.63
CA GLU A 69 20.52 2.76 -12.71
C GLU A 69 19.09 2.98 -12.21
N PHE A 70 18.86 2.76 -10.91
CA PHE A 70 17.56 2.96 -10.29
C PHE A 70 17.19 4.44 -10.22
N VAL A 71 16.06 4.79 -10.81
CA VAL A 71 15.48 6.14 -10.76
C VAL A 71 14.08 6.06 -10.13
N ALA A 72 13.91 6.72 -8.99
CA ALA A 72 12.61 6.98 -8.40
C ALA A 72 12.52 8.47 -8.07
N GLY A 73 11.97 9.25 -9.01
CA GLY A 73 11.88 10.70 -8.87
C GLY A 73 11.13 11.12 -7.61
N GLU A 74 11.48 12.27 -7.05
CA GLU A 74 10.67 12.93 -6.04
C GLU A 74 9.65 13.82 -6.74
N ARG A 75 8.39 13.72 -6.34
CA ARG A 75 7.32 14.64 -6.75
C ARG A 75 6.78 15.35 -5.52
N SER A 76 6.16 16.50 -5.73
CA SER A 76 5.58 17.29 -4.66
C SER A 76 4.21 17.84 -5.02
N THR A 77 3.42 18.11 -3.99
CA THR A 77 2.11 18.75 -4.07
C THR A 77 1.86 19.50 -2.76
N ARG A 78 0.88 20.40 -2.76
CA ARG A 78 0.48 21.12 -1.56
C ARG A 78 -0.85 20.58 -1.08
N LEU A 79 -0.89 20.15 0.18
CA LEU A 79 -2.11 19.79 0.87
C LEU A 79 -2.77 21.03 1.44
N GLN A 80 -4.09 21.08 1.35
CA GLN A 80 -4.93 22.08 1.99
C GLN A 80 -5.67 21.47 3.19
N ALA A 81 -6.20 22.33 4.05
CA ALA A 81 -7.06 21.88 5.14
C ALA A 81 -8.27 21.11 4.57
N GLY A 82 -8.50 19.90 5.10
CA GLY A 82 -9.56 19.00 4.63
C GLY A 82 -9.12 18.02 3.53
N ASP A 83 -7.92 18.16 2.97
CA ASP A 83 -7.35 17.13 2.09
C ASP A 83 -7.00 15.86 2.88
N SER A 84 -7.05 14.70 2.23
CA SER A 84 -6.70 13.40 2.81
C SER A 84 -5.81 12.61 1.85
N VAL A 85 -4.77 11.97 2.39
CA VAL A 85 -3.81 11.16 1.63
C VAL A 85 -3.90 9.71 2.12
N LEU A 86 -4.01 8.78 1.19
CA LEU A 86 -4.16 7.35 1.48
C LEU A 86 -3.14 6.53 0.69
N ALA A 87 -2.18 5.96 1.42
CA ALA A 87 -1.33 4.88 0.94
C ALA A 87 -1.94 3.53 1.37
N TYR A 88 -1.89 2.54 0.50
CA TYR A 88 -2.51 1.23 0.72
C TYR A 88 -1.68 0.13 0.04
N THR A 89 -1.80 -1.10 0.53
CA THR A 89 -1.17 -2.27 -0.10
C THR A 89 -2.12 -2.90 -1.11
N ASP A 90 -1.56 -3.69 -2.03
CA ASP A 90 -2.31 -4.47 -3.02
C ASP A 90 -3.50 -5.24 -2.41
N GLY A 91 -3.35 -5.82 -1.22
CA GLY A 91 -4.44 -6.49 -0.51
C GLY A 91 -5.75 -5.67 -0.41
N ALA A 92 -5.70 -4.34 -0.40
CA ALA A 92 -6.89 -3.50 -0.40
C ALA A 92 -7.67 -3.55 -1.73
N ILE A 93 -6.97 -3.59 -2.87
CA ILE A 93 -7.58 -3.66 -4.21
C ILE A 93 -7.77 -5.11 -4.68
N GLU A 94 -7.09 -6.05 -4.05
CA GLU A 94 -7.21 -7.48 -4.31
C GLU A 94 -8.29 -8.17 -3.48
N ALA A 95 -8.85 -7.48 -2.48
CA ALA A 95 -9.99 -7.95 -1.69
C ALA A 95 -11.12 -8.42 -2.61
N GLN A 96 -11.68 -9.59 -2.31
CA GLN A 96 -12.68 -10.25 -3.12
C GLN A 96 -14.04 -10.24 -2.43
N ASP A 97 -15.11 -10.16 -3.23
CA ASP A 97 -16.47 -10.39 -2.75
C ASP A 97 -16.80 -11.89 -2.64
N ARG A 98 -18.05 -12.21 -2.28
CA ARG A 98 -18.53 -13.60 -2.14
C ARG A 98 -18.52 -14.39 -3.46
N THR A 99 -18.37 -13.72 -4.60
CA THR A 99 -18.30 -14.33 -5.93
C THR A 99 -16.86 -14.55 -6.39
N GLY A 100 -15.87 -14.11 -5.60
CA GLY A 100 -14.45 -14.15 -5.96
C GLY A 100 -14.02 -12.98 -6.85
N GLN A 101 -14.88 -11.98 -7.07
CA GLN A 101 -14.53 -10.81 -7.86
C GLN A 101 -13.70 -9.83 -7.04
N MET A 102 -12.53 -9.46 -7.55
CA MET A 102 -11.65 -8.46 -6.92
C MET A 102 -12.25 -7.07 -7.01
N LEU A 103 -12.09 -6.27 -5.94
CA LEU A 103 -12.54 -4.88 -5.85
C LEU A 103 -11.90 -3.99 -6.92
N ARG A 104 -10.62 -4.24 -7.23
CA ARG A 104 -9.77 -3.45 -8.12
C ARG A 104 -9.65 -1.99 -7.66
N LEU A 105 -8.80 -1.24 -8.36
CA LEU A 105 -8.55 0.17 -8.03
C LEU A 105 -9.83 1.03 -8.12
N ARG A 106 -10.63 0.86 -9.18
CA ARG A 106 -11.85 1.65 -9.37
C ARG A 106 -12.87 1.48 -8.24
N GLY A 107 -13.11 0.23 -7.80
CA GLY A 107 -14.04 -0.02 -6.70
C GLY A 107 -13.51 0.54 -5.38
N PHE A 108 -12.20 0.44 -5.16
CA PHE A 108 -11.56 1.01 -3.98
C PHE A 108 -11.69 2.54 -3.94
N GLU A 109 -11.47 3.23 -5.06
CA GLU A 109 -11.66 4.68 -5.15
C GLU A 109 -13.10 5.12 -4.83
N GLN A 110 -14.09 4.34 -5.29
CA GLN A 110 -15.51 4.61 -4.99
C GLN A 110 -15.79 4.48 -3.49
N ILE A 111 -15.25 3.45 -2.84
CA ILE A 111 -15.38 3.27 -1.39
C ILE A 111 -14.73 4.44 -0.65
N VAL A 112 -13.50 4.81 -1.01
CA VAL A 112 -12.77 5.91 -0.38
C VAL A 112 -13.48 7.25 -0.59
N ALA A 113 -14.05 7.48 -1.78
CA ALA A 113 -14.80 8.71 -2.07
C ALA A 113 -16.09 8.84 -1.23
N SER A 114 -16.76 7.72 -0.96
CA SER A 114 -18.02 7.65 -0.19
C SER A 114 -17.83 7.59 1.33
N SER A 115 -16.60 7.33 1.79
CA SER A 115 -16.28 7.13 3.21
C SER A 115 -15.84 8.43 3.88
N TYR A 116 -16.24 8.62 5.14
CA TYR A 116 -15.65 9.66 6.00
C TYR A 116 -14.25 9.22 6.44
N LEU A 117 -13.21 9.82 5.85
CA LEU A 117 -11.86 9.68 6.40
C LEU A 117 -11.71 10.60 7.61
N PRO A 118 -11.21 10.11 8.75
CA PRO A 118 -10.96 10.96 9.91
C PRO A 118 -9.95 12.05 9.54
N SER A 119 -10.10 13.22 10.16
CA SER A 119 -9.22 14.36 9.93
C SER A 119 -7.74 14.04 10.18
N PRO A 120 -6.78 14.68 9.48
CA PRO A 120 -5.35 14.29 9.37
C PRO A 120 -4.57 14.09 10.68
N GLY A 121 -5.10 14.50 11.83
CA GLY A 121 -4.50 14.24 13.15
C GLY A 121 -4.60 12.77 13.61
N ALA A 122 -5.38 11.95 12.93
CA ALA A 122 -5.52 10.53 13.23
C ALA A 122 -5.08 9.69 12.02
N MET A 123 -3.96 8.99 12.19
CA MET A 123 -3.67 7.68 11.57
C MET A 123 -2.82 7.67 10.29
N VAL A 124 -1.49 7.69 10.49
CA VAL A 124 -0.58 6.89 9.65
C VAL A 124 -0.65 5.46 10.19
N ARG A 125 -1.51 4.61 9.62
CA ARG A 125 -1.44 3.14 9.87
C ARG A 125 -0.80 2.50 8.66
N CYS A 126 0.41 1.99 8.82
CA CYS A 126 0.96 0.99 7.92
C CYS A 126 0.14 -0.30 8.13
N GLY A 127 -0.90 -0.49 7.33
CA GLY A 127 -1.73 -1.70 7.35
C GLY A 127 -0.96 -2.88 6.78
N GLY A 128 -0.13 -3.53 7.60
CA GLY A 128 0.26 -4.91 7.35
C GLY A 128 -0.96 -5.79 7.60
N ALA A 129 -1.46 -6.46 6.57
CA ALA A 129 -2.43 -7.52 6.74
C ALA A 129 -1.72 -8.71 7.41
N SER A 130 -1.69 -8.71 8.75
CA SER A 130 -1.37 -9.91 9.51
C SER A 130 -2.58 -10.83 9.41
N ASP A 131 -2.40 -11.90 8.65
CA ASP A 131 -3.28 -13.06 8.52
C ASP A 131 -3.73 -13.55 9.90
N GLN A 132 -5.02 -13.37 10.22
CA GLN A 132 -5.63 -14.03 11.37
C GLN A 132 -6.36 -15.29 10.89
N GLY A 133 -5.73 -16.42 11.18
CA GLY A 133 -6.43 -17.61 11.68
C GLY A 133 -7.22 -18.41 10.64
N VAL A 134 -6.54 -19.30 9.93
CA VAL A 134 -7.17 -20.51 9.41
C VAL A 134 -7.63 -21.37 10.59
N SER A 135 -8.92 -21.29 10.91
CA SER A 135 -9.61 -22.24 11.80
C SER A 135 -9.71 -23.58 11.09
N GLN A 136 -8.81 -24.52 11.40
CA GLN A 136 -9.00 -25.93 11.05
C GLN A 136 -9.77 -26.63 12.16
N ARG A 137 -11.03 -26.95 11.90
CA ARG A 137 -11.68 -28.22 12.31
C ARG A 137 -12.00 -28.97 11.01
N PRO A 138 -12.28 -30.30 10.98
CA PRO A 138 -12.49 -31.25 12.08
C PRO A 138 -11.85 -32.64 11.87
N HIS A 139 -11.78 -33.48 12.91
CA HIS A 139 -12.02 -34.91 12.69
C HIS A 139 -12.68 -35.59 13.90
N ALA A 140 -13.88 -36.11 13.66
CA ALA A 140 -14.66 -36.91 14.60
C ALA A 140 -14.04 -38.30 14.73
N GLY A 141 -13.57 -38.66 15.93
CA GLY A 141 -13.15 -40.02 16.25
C GLY A 141 -14.36 -40.93 16.39
N ARG A 142 -14.39 -42.02 15.60
CA ARG A 142 -15.29 -43.17 15.77
C ARG A 142 -14.94 -43.95 17.05
N PRO A 143 -15.89 -44.66 17.66
CA PRO A 143 -15.66 -45.42 18.88
C PRO A 143 -14.96 -46.76 18.56
N ALA A 144 -14.03 -47.17 19.41
CA ALA A 144 -13.49 -48.52 19.42
C ALA A 144 -14.14 -49.32 20.56
N ALA A 145 -14.68 -50.48 20.18
CA ALA A 145 -15.31 -51.46 21.05
C ALA A 145 -14.27 -52.47 21.59
N GLY A 146 -14.55 -53.00 22.79
CA GLY A 146 -14.34 -54.40 23.16
C GLY A 146 -12.92 -54.91 23.41
N GLY A 147 -12.71 -55.45 24.61
CA GLY A 147 -11.54 -56.25 25.00
C GLY A 147 -11.37 -56.30 26.50
#